data_AF-A0A2V2XD86-F1
#
_entry.id   AF-A0A2V2XD86-F1
#
_cell.length_a   1.000
_cell.length_b   1.000
_cell.length_c   1.000
_cell.angle_alpha   90.00
_cell.angle_beta   90.00
_cell.angle_gamma   90.00
#
_symmetry.space_group_name_H-M   'P 1'
#
loop_
_entity.id
_entity.type
_entity.pdbx_description
1 polymer ?
#
loop_
_entity_poly.entity_id
_entity_poly.type
_entity_poly.pdbx_seq_one_letter_code
_entity_poly.pdbx_strand_id
1 'polypeptide(L)'
;MNDICARRLAQGMMFHQLMRCHGTLWAATQVTKEKLDYNFIREEFMRVNGRRTMPLLIGAAADENLHGMHLTHLTEHCAWGESARASAVHQQTPLSRHIGAMGRMSETIQQTKNSATMQNLFNEHLSHIEGISTFEEEPLVEDEN
;
A
#
# COMPACT_ATOMS: atom_id res chain seq x y z
N MET A 1 21.00 3.58 5.93
CA MET A 1 21.32 3.43 4.48
C MET A 1 20.21 2.68 3.73
N ASN A 2 19.05 2.44 4.34
CA ASN A 2 18.03 1.54 3.79
C ASN A 2 17.35 2.09 2.53
N ASP A 3 17.06 3.40 2.48
CA ASP A 3 16.40 4.00 1.31
C ASP A 3 17.23 3.85 0.02
N ILE A 4 18.56 3.83 0.14
CA ILE A 4 19.46 3.63 -0.99
C ILE A 4 19.35 2.19 -1.49
N CYS A 5 19.36 1.21 -0.57
CA CYS A 5 19.17 -0.20 -0.90
C CYS A 5 17.77 -0.47 -1.48
N ALA A 6 16.73 0.08 -0.83
CA ALA A 6 15.34 -0.04 -1.25
C ALA A 6 15.12 0.47 -2.68
N ARG A 7 15.71 1.63 -3.03
CA ARG A 7 15.63 2.15 -4.40
C ARG A 7 16.31 1.22 -5.42
N ARG A 8 17.47 0.65 -5.09
CA ARG A 8 18.18 -0.28 -5.98
C ARG A 8 17.39 -1.57 -6.20
N LEU A 9 16.81 -2.11 -5.12
CA LEU A 9 15.92 -3.27 -5.20
C LEU A 9 14.67 -2.96 -6.03
N ALA A 10 14.05 -1.81 -5.81
CA ALA A 10 12.89 -1.34 -6.58
C ALA A 10 13.18 -1.32 -8.09
N GLN A 11 14.33 -0.79 -8.51
CA GLN A 11 14.72 -0.73 -9.92
C GLN A 11 14.75 -2.12 -10.57
N GLY A 12 15.28 -3.13 -9.87
CA GLY A 12 15.27 -4.51 -10.35
C GLY A 12 13.85 -5.08 -10.43
N MET A 13 13.07 -4.90 -9.37
CA MET A 13 11.71 -5.43 -9.31
C MET A 13 10.75 -4.79 -10.30
N MET A 14 10.84 -3.48 -10.54
CA MET A 14 9.94 -2.79 -11.47
C MET A 14 9.99 -3.39 -12.87
N PHE A 15 11.17 -3.85 -13.32
CA PHE A 15 11.26 -4.56 -14.58
C PHE A 15 10.58 -5.94 -14.53
N HIS A 16 10.74 -6.70 -13.45
CA HIS A 16 10.01 -7.95 -13.26
C HIS A 16 8.49 -7.76 -13.22
N GLN A 17 8.01 -6.69 -12.58
CA GLN A 17 6.60 -6.33 -12.58
C GLN A 17 6.13 -5.83 -13.95
N LEU A 18 6.99 -5.19 -14.74
CA LEU A 18 6.68 -4.80 -16.11
C LEU A 18 6.42 -6.03 -16.97
N MET A 19 7.26 -7.07 -16.85
CA MET A 19 7.10 -8.29 -17.65
C MET A 19 5.73 -8.94 -17.48
N ARG A 20 5.14 -8.89 -16.28
CA ARG A 20 3.79 -9.45 -16.05
C ARG A 20 2.66 -8.53 -16.48
N CYS A 21 2.77 -7.20 -16.30
CA CYS A 21 1.68 -6.28 -16.59
C CYS A 21 1.68 -5.76 -18.03
N HIS A 22 2.78 -5.95 -18.77
CA HIS A 22 2.92 -5.44 -20.13
C HIS A 22 1.81 -5.92 -21.06
N GLY A 23 1.33 -7.17 -20.93
CA GLY A 23 0.21 -7.68 -21.71
C GLY A 23 -1.07 -6.86 -21.50
N THR A 24 -1.39 -6.53 -20.26
CA THR A 24 -2.54 -5.69 -19.89
C THR A 24 -2.38 -4.27 -20.45
N LEU A 25 -1.21 -3.66 -20.26
CA LEU A 25 -0.94 -2.30 -20.75
C LEU A 25 -1.01 -2.22 -22.27
N TRP A 26 -0.38 -3.19 -22.95
CA TRP A 26 -0.41 -3.26 -24.41
C TRP A 26 -1.83 -3.43 -24.94
N ALA A 27 -2.62 -4.34 -24.37
CA ALA A 27 -4.01 -4.52 -24.75
C ALA A 27 -4.84 -3.24 -24.56
N ALA A 28 -4.65 -2.52 -23.44
CA ALA A 28 -5.32 -1.26 -23.18
C ALA A 28 -5.00 -0.21 -24.27
N THR A 29 -3.72 -0.05 -24.62
CA THR A 29 -3.29 0.92 -25.65
C THR A 29 -3.84 0.63 -27.05
N GLN A 30 -4.14 -0.63 -27.37
CA GLN A 30 -4.80 -0.97 -28.63
C GLN A 30 -6.23 -0.44 -28.71
N VAL A 31 -6.90 -0.29 -27.56
CA VAL A 31 -8.27 0.24 -27.46
C VAL A 31 -8.25 1.75 -27.30
N THR A 32 -7.47 2.28 -26.35
CA THR A 32 -7.40 3.72 -26.04
C THR A 32 -6.64 4.52 -27.09
N LYS A 33 -5.86 3.84 -27.95
CA LYS A 33 -5.00 4.44 -28.98
C LYS A 33 -3.90 5.34 -28.41
N GLU A 34 -3.58 5.15 -27.13
CA GLU A 34 -2.46 5.80 -26.49
C GLU A 34 -1.12 5.20 -26.94
N LYS A 35 -0.06 5.98 -26.81
CA LYS A 35 1.28 5.52 -27.17
C LYS A 35 1.90 4.76 -26.00
N LEU A 36 2.20 3.48 -26.21
CA LEU A 36 2.94 2.67 -25.24
C LEU A 36 4.44 3.01 -25.31
N ASP A 37 4.86 4.01 -24.53
CA ASP A 37 6.26 4.40 -24.38
C ASP A 37 6.71 4.40 -22.91
N TYR A 38 7.97 4.75 -22.66
CA TYR A 38 8.52 4.78 -21.31
C TYR A 38 7.78 5.77 -20.39
N ASN A 39 7.25 6.87 -20.92
CA ASN A 39 6.52 7.84 -20.10
C ASN A 39 5.20 7.26 -19.63
N PHE A 40 4.48 6.55 -20.51
CA PHE A 40 3.28 5.81 -20.15
C PHE A 40 3.58 4.78 -19.04
N ILE A 41 4.60 3.93 -19.25
CA ILE A 41 4.99 2.89 -18.26
C ILE A 41 5.41 3.51 -16.93
N ARG A 42 6.18 4.61 -16.97
CA ARG A 42 6.61 5.32 -15.77
C ARG A 42 5.41 5.90 -15.02
N GLU A 43 4.44 6.48 -15.71
CA GLU A 43 3.23 7.00 -15.08
C GLU A 43 2.42 5.89 -14.41
N GLU A 44 2.24 4.75 -15.08
CA GLU A 44 1.56 3.58 -14.49
C GLU A 44 2.26 3.13 -13.20
N PHE A 45 3.58 3.00 -13.22
CA PHE A 45 4.32 2.65 -12.01
C PHE A 45 4.32 3.75 -10.94
N MET A 46 4.24 5.03 -11.32
CA MET A 46 4.10 6.11 -10.36
C MET A 46 2.75 6.06 -9.65
N ARG A 47 1.67 5.70 -10.35
CA ARG A 47 0.34 5.55 -9.74
C ARG A 47 0.27 4.35 -8.82
N VAL A 48 0.86 3.21 -9.22
CA VAL A 48 0.88 1.99 -8.40
C VAL A 48 1.76 2.15 -7.16
N ASN A 49 3.00 2.61 -7.34
CA ASN A 49 3.99 2.66 -6.25
C ASN A 49 3.92 3.96 -5.44
N GLY A 50 3.56 5.08 -6.07
CA GLY A 50 3.60 6.42 -5.49
C GLY A 50 2.37 6.75 -4.65
N ARG A 51 1.92 5.82 -3.80
CA ARG A 51 0.80 6.09 -2.88
C ARG A 51 1.27 6.89 -1.67
N ARG A 52 0.43 7.82 -1.23
CA ARG A 52 0.70 8.65 -0.07
C ARG A 52 -0.45 8.55 0.91
N THR A 53 -0.15 8.14 2.13
CA THR A 53 -1.16 8.21 3.20
C THR A 53 -1.32 9.65 3.65
N MET A 54 -2.54 10.15 3.52
CA MET A 54 -2.96 11.45 4.04
C MET A 54 -3.13 11.38 5.56
N PRO A 55 -3.37 12.50 6.27
CA PRO A 55 -3.65 12.47 7.69
C PRO A 55 -4.86 11.58 8.01
N LEU A 56 -4.62 10.42 8.63
CA LEU A 56 -5.64 9.40 8.91
C LEU A 56 -6.70 9.81 9.96
N LEU A 57 -6.59 11.03 10.50
CA LEU A 57 -7.65 11.68 11.28
C LEU A 57 -8.84 12.11 10.40
N ILE A 58 -8.61 12.27 9.09
CA ILE A 58 -9.66 12.57 8.12
C ILE A 58 -10.24 11.23 7.65
N GLY A 59 -11.53 10.98 7.88
CA GLY A 59 -12.21 9.74 7.47
C GLY A 59 -12.04 9.44 5.98
N ALA A 60 -12.27 10.44 5.12
CA ALA A 60 -12.11 10.31 3.67
C ALA A 60 -10.69 9.87 3.22
N ALA A 61 -9.65 10.13 4.02
CA ALA A 61 -8.31 9.63 3.74
C ALA A 61 -8.11 8.16 4.14
N ALA A 62 -8.88 7.69 5.11
CA ALA A 62 -8.87 6.31 5.58
C ALA A 62 -9.70 5.39 4.68
N ASP A 63 -10.74 5.93 4.04
CA ASP A 63 -11.68 5.19 3.19
C ASP A 63 -11.18 5.03 1.73
N GLU A 64 -10.00 5.56 1.41
CA GLU A 64 -9.41 5.48 0.06
C GLU A 64 -8.92 4.05 -0.23
N ASN A 65 -9.56 3.37 -1.20
CA ASN A 65 -9.33 1.95 -1.48
C ASN A 65 -8.71 1.64 -2.86
N LEU A 66 -8.33 2.65 -3.66
CA LEU A 66 -7.82 2.43 -5.02
C LEU A 66 -6.47 1.70 -5.00
N HIS A 67 -5.67 1.93 -3.95
CA HIS A 67 -4.41 1.21 -3.78
C HIS A 67 -4.61 -0.28 -3.42
N GLY A 68 -5.79 -0.67 -2.94
CA GLY A 68 -6.15 -2.04 -2.54
C GLY A 68 -6.60 -2.95 -3.69
N MET A 69 -6.48 -2.51 -4.95
CA MET A 69 -6.91 -3.29 -6.11
C MET A 69 -5.96 -4.45 -6.44
N HIS A 70 -6.47 -5.49 -7.10
CA HIS A 70 -5.65 -6.66 -7.47
C HIS A 70 -4.44 -6.29 -8.35
N LEU A 71 -4.64 -5.43 -9.36
CA LEU A 71 -3.54 -5.06 -10.26
C LEU A 71 -2.46 -4.26 -9.54
N THR A 72 -2.84 -3.34 -8.65
CA THR A 72 -1.89 -2.52 -7.88
C THR A 72 -1.04 -3.41 -6.98
N HIS A 73 -1.66 -4.36 -6.26
CA HIS A 73 -0.92 -5.33 -5.43
C HIS A 73 0.06 -6.19 -6.23
N LEU A 74 -0.32 -6.62 -7.44
CA LEU A 74 0.53 -7.46 -8.27
C LEU A 74 1.70 -6.70 -8.93
N THR A 75 1.59 -5.38 -9.08
CA THR A 75 2.56 -4.56 -9.82
C THR A 75 3.38 -3.63 -8.93
N GLU A 76 3.03 -3.52 -7.64
CA GLU A 76 3.81 -2.80 -6.63
C GLU A 76 5.17 -3.49 -6.40
N HIS A 77 6.23 -2.69 -6.22
CA HIS A 77 7.54 -3.19 -5.80
C HIS A 77 7.60 -3.35 -4.27
N CYS A 78 8.43 -4.27 -3.74
CA CYS A 78 8.51 -4.49 -2.29
C CYS A 78 9.41 -3.50 -1.52
N ALA A 79 9.93 -2.45 -2.17
CA ALA A 79 10.87 -1.51 -1.56
C ALA A 79 10.33 -0.76 -0.33
N TRP A 80 9.01 -0.72 -0.16
CA TRP A 80 8.38 -0.18 1.05
C TRP A 80 8.67 -1.04 2.29
N GLY A 81 8.93 -2.34 2.16
CA GLY A 81 9.27 -3.23 3.26
C GLY A 81 10.73 -3.12 3.73
N GLU A 82 11.63 -2.71 2.83
CA GLU A 82 13.07 -2.56 3.12
C GLU A 82 13.39 -1.28 3.91
N SER A 83 12.56 -0.25 3.77
CA SER A 83 12.71 1.02 4.48
C SER A 83 11.45 1.33 5.29
N ALA A 84 11.59 1.32 6.62
CA ALA A 84 10.50 1.70 7.54
C ALA A 84 9.94 3.11 7.24
N ARG A 85 10.77 4.03 6.72
CA ARG A 85 10.31 5.36 6.31
C ARG A 85 9.49 5.31 5.02
N ALA A 86 9.85 4.46 4.06
CA ALA A 86 9.03 4.24 2.87
C ALA A 86 7.70 3.58 3.24
N SER A 87 7.72 2.57 4.12
CA SER A 87 6.50 1.99 4.71
C SER A 87 5.62 3.06 5.36
N ALA A 88 6.20 3.98 6.14
CA ALA A 88 5.46 5.08 6.74
C ALA A 88 4.93 6.12 5.73
N VAL A 89 5.49 6.24 4.53
CA VAL A 89 4.90 7.06 3.46
C VAL A 89 3.69 6.36 2.83
N HIS A 90 3.77 5.04 2.68
CA HIS A 90 2.70 4.21 2.11
C HIS A 90 1.51 4.00 3.07
N GLN A 91 1.75 3.95 4.38
CA GLN A 91 0.72 3.62 5.39
C GLN A 91 0.64 4.53 6.63
N GLN A 92 1.61 5.42 6.88
CA GLN A 92 1.95 6.00 8.19
C GLN A 92 2.62 5.02 9.17
N THR A 93 3.17 5.54 10.28
CA THR A 93 3.83 4.69 11.29
C THR A 93 2.79 3.86 12.03
N PRO A 94 3.10 2.60 12.44
CA PRO A 94 2.12 1.69 13.02
C PRO A 94 1.29 2.29 14.16
N LEU A 95 1.94 2.92 15.13
CA LEU A 95 1.28 3.60 16.26
C LEU A 95 0.34 4.73 15.79
N SER A 96 0.77 5.54 14.82
CA SER A 96 -0.02 6.67 14.33
C SER A 96 -1.32 6.24 13.64
N ARG A 97 -1.35 5.04 13.03
CA ARG A 97 -2.58 4.48 12.45
C ARG A 97 -3.61 4.15 13.53
N HIS A 98 -3.21 3.48 14.60
CA HIS A 98 -4.10 3.17 15.73
C HIS A 98 -4.60 4.45 16.41
N ILE A 99 -3.72 5.42 16.63
CA ILE A 99 -4.12 6.73 17.19
C ILE A 99 -5.05 7.48 16.22
N GLY A 100 -4.82 7.38 14.91
CA GLY A 100 -5.68 7.96 13.88
C GLY A 100 -7.09 7.37 13.92
N ALA A 101 -7.21 6.05 14.06
CA ALA A 101 -8.50 5.35 14.21
C ALA A 101 -9.25 5.79 15.47
N MET A 102 -8.56 5.88 16.60
CA MET A 102 -9.13 6.44 17.84
C MET A 102 -9.56 7.90 17.65
N GLY A 103 -8.73 8.72 17.01
CA GLY A 103 -8.97 10.15 16.83
C GLY A 103 -10.17 10.47 15.95
N ARG A 104 -10.49 9.61 14.97
CA ARG A 104 -11.70 9.72 14.14
C ARG A 104 -12.90 8.96 14.71
N MET A 105 -12.80 8.43 15.93
CA MET A 105 -13.83 7.65 16.61
C MET A 105 -14.24 6.36 15.88
N SER A 106 -13.38 5.79 15.05
CA SER A 106 -13.64 4.48 14.43
C SER A 106 -13.26 3.31 15.34
N GLU A 107 -12.59 3.57 16.47
CA GLU A 107 -12.13 2.56 17.43
C GLU A 107 -12.23 3.11 18.86
N THR A 108 -12.46 2.25 19.85
CA THR A 108 -12.52 2.71 21.25
C THR A 108 -11.13 2.97 21.82
N ILE A 109 -11.05 3.86 22.82
CA ILE A 109 -9.80 4.18 23.52
C ILE A 109 -9.17 2.91 24.12
N GLN A 110 -9.99 2.03 24.71
CA GLN A 110 -9.49 0.82 25.37
C GLN A 110 -8.98 -0.21 24.36
N GLN A 111 -9.68 -0.41 23.24
CA GLN A 111 -9.22 -1.32 22.18
C GLN A 111 -7.92 -0.81 21.54
N THR A 112 -7.85 0.50 21.23
CA THR A 112 -6.63 1.14 20.73
C THR A 112 -5.46 0.97 21.69
N LYS A 113 -5.68 1.16 22.99
CA LYS A 113 -4.64 0.97 24.02
C LYS A 113 -4.13 -0.47 24.09
N ASN A 114 -5.01 -1.45 23.90
CA ASN A 114 -4.64 -2.86 23.92
C ASN A 114 -3.83 -3.26 22.69
N SER A 115 -4.21 -2.77 21.50
CA SER A 115 -3.49 -3.09 20.25
C SER A 115 -2.17 -2.32 20.13
N ALA A 116 -2.11 -1.06 20.56
CA ALA A 116 -0.95 -0.18 20.44
C ALA A 116 0.20 -0.47 21.44
N THR A 117 0.30 -1.70 21.96
CA THR A 117 1.43 -2.12 22.78
C THR A 117 2.66 -2.31 21.89
N MET A 118 3.86 -2.00 22.42
CA MET A 118 5.10 -2.06 21.63
C MET A 118 5.38 -3.45 21.05
N GLN A 119 5.03 -4.51 21.79
CA GLN A 119 5.19 -5.89 21.36
C GLN A 119 4.32 -6.21 20.14
N ASN A 120 3.06 -5.78 20.16
CA ASN A 120 2.14 -5.97 19.04
C ASN A 120 2.59 -5.17 17.82
N LEU A 121 2.89 -3.88 17.99
CA LEU A 121 3.32 -3.00 16.90
C LEU A 121 4.59 -3.52 16.20
N PHE A 122 5.51 -4.12 16.95
CA PHE A 122 6.71 -4.74 16.39
C PHE A 122 6.36 -5.99 15.57
N ASN A 123 5.57 -6.92 16.13
CA ASN A 123 5.19 -8.17 15.47
C ASN A 123 4.33 -7.91 14.22
N GLU A 124 3.38 -6.98 14.30
CA GLU A 124 2.54 -6.56 13.17
C GLU A 124 3.38 -5.92 12.05
N HIS A 125 4.34 -5.07 12.41
CA HIS A 125 5.20 -4.46 11.40
C HIS A 125 6.12 -5.47 10.71
N LEU A 126 6.68 -6.41 11.47
CA LEU A 126 7.54 -7.46 10.93
C LEU A 126 6.77 -8.41 10.01
N SER A 127 5.64 -8.92 10.49
CA SER A 127 4.77 -9.81 9.70
C SER A 127 4.28 -9.14 8.41
N HIS A 128 3.92 -7.85 8.48
CA HIS A 128 3.55 -7.06 7.30
C HIS A 128 4.70 -6.93 6.28
N ILE A 129 5.94 -6.73 6.72
CA ILE A 129 7.11 -6.67 5.81
C ILE A 129 7.35 -8.01 5.12
N GLU A 130 7.16 -9.12 5.85
CA GLU A 130 7.34 -10.48 5.32
C GLU A 130 6.17 -10.97 4.47
N GLY A 131 5.07 -10.20 4.39
CA GLY A 131 3.86 -10.58 3.66
C GLY A 131 3.04 -11.66 4.38
N ILE A 132 3.17 -11.75 5.70
CA ILE A 132 2.40 -12.66 6.55
C ILE A 132 1.27 -11.86 7.21
N SER A 133 0.03 -12.26 6.95
CA SER A 133 -1.14 -11.62 7.53
C SER A 133 -2.28 -12.62 7.69
N THR A 134 -3.24 -12.26 8.53
CA THR A 134 -4.54 -12.93 8.61
C THR A 134 -5.44 -12.45 7.50
N PHE A 135 -6.13 -13.37 6.82
CA PHE A 135 -7.10 -13.06 5.77
C PHE A 135 -8.47 -13.52 6.23
N GLU A 136 -9.39 -12.57 6.37
CA GLU A 136 -10.83 -12.86 6.48
C GLU A 136 -11.36 -12.90 5.04
N GLU A 137 -11.51 -14.11 4.48
CA GLU A 137 -11.89 -14.31 3.06
C GLU A 137 -13.28 -13.75 2.74
N GLU A 138 -14.18 -13.75 3.73
CA GLU A 138 -15.52 -13.20 3.62
C GLU A 138 -15.61 -11.94 4.50
N PRO A 139 -15.38 -10.73 3.93
CA PRO A 139 -15.54 -9.50 4.67
C PRO A 139 -17.03 -9.22 4.89
N LEU A 140 -17.37 -8.65 6.05
CA LEU A 140 -18.69 -8.05 6.27
C LEU A 140 -18.76 -6.75 5.47
N VAL A 141 -19.46 -6.78 4.34
CA VAL A 141 -19.81 -5.57 3.59
C VAL A 141 -21.14 -5.09 4.18
N GLU A 142 -21.15 -3.94 4.82
CA GLU A 142 -22.40 -3.31 5.25
C GLU A 142 -23.19 -2.95 3.98
N ASP A 143 -24.39 -3.55 3.82
CA ASP A 143 -25.30 -3.15 2.74
C ASP A 143 -25.71 -1.69 2.96
N GLU A 144 -25.25 -0.79 2.10
CA GLU A 144 -25.71 0.59 2.03
C GLU A 144 -27.21 0.60 1.66
N ASN A 145 -28.08 0.65 2.68
CA ASN A 145 -29.47 1.07 2.54
C ASN A 145 -29.59 2.59 2.66
#